data_AF-A0A7M3MSG2-F1
#
_entry.id   AF-A0A7M3MSG2-F1
#
_cell.length_a   1.000
_cell.length_b   1.000
_cell.length_c   1.000
_cell.angle_alpha   90.00
_cell.angle_beta   90.00
_cell.angle_gamma   90.00
#
_symmetry.space_group_name_H-M   'P 1'
#
loop_
_entity.id
_entity.type
_entity.pdbx_description
1 polymer ?
#
loop_
_entity_poly.entity_id
_entity_poly.type
_entity_poly.pdbx_seq_one_letter_code
_entity_poly.pdbx_strand_id
1 'polypeptide(L)'
;MRLLLDELFARAAAAVLREEFDHDALHVGEVGLSGADDAVVATFARSEHRAVVTENITDFAPEPDLVLVCVLQRKLPPGGAQARALAELLDRWATENPDAYLGQHWPT
;
A
#
# COMPACT_ATOMS: atom_id res chain seq x y z
N MET A 1 2.35 -8.04 8.53
CA MET A 1 2.76 -6.65 8.27
C MET A 1 1.52 -5.78 8.13
N ARG A 2 1.62 -4.47 8.39
CA ARG A 2 0.49 -3.54 8.22
C ARG A 2 0.65 -2.74 6.93
N LEU A 3 -0.42 -2.61 6.15
CA LEU A 3 -0.42 -1.94 4.85
C LEU A 3 -1.31 -0.70 4.89
N LEU A 4 -0.91 0.34 4.16
CA LEU A 4 -1.71 1.52 3.87
C LEU A 4 -1.71 1.75 2.36
N LEU A 5 -2.84 1.50 1.72
CA LEU A 5 -3.04 1.68 0.29
C LEU A 5 -3.39 3.14 0.00
N ASP A 6 -2.58 3.74 -0.87
CA ASP A 6 -2.77 5.08 -1.42
C ASP A 6 -4.06 5.19 -2.25
N GLU A 7 -4.53 6.42 -2.48
CA GLU A 7 -5.79 6.73 -3.18
C GLU A 7 -5.79 6.34 -4.65
N LEU A 8 -4.60 6.10 -5.21
CA LEU A 8 -4.43 5.57 -6.56
C LEU A 8 -5.04 4.16 -6.68
N PHE A 9 -5.14 3.39 -5.59
CA PHE A 9 -5.67 2.04 -5.63
C PHE A 9 -7.13 1.96 -5.19
N ALA A 10 -7.83 0.92 -5.65
CA ALA A 10 -9.20 0.71 -5.24
C ALA A 10 -9.29 0.31 -3.76
N ARG A 11 -10.22 0.94 -3.02
CA ARG A 11 -10.57 0.58 -1.63
C ARG A 11 -10.85 -0.92 -1.43
N ALA A 12 -11.39 -1.56 -2.46
CA ALA A 12 -11.66 -3.00 -2.48
C ALA A 12 -10.41 -3.88 -2.29
N ALA A 13 -9.22 -3.42 -2.68
CA ALA A 13 -7.99 -4.19 -2.48
C ALA A 13 -7.64 -4.33 -0.98
N ALA A 14 -7.85 -3.28 -0.19
CA ALA A 14 -7.66 -3.34 1.26
C ALA A 14 -8.69 -4.27 1.92
N ALA A 15 -9.93 -4.30 1.42
CA ALA A 15 -10.95 -5.25 1.87
C ALA A 15 -10.53 -6.70 1.60
N VAL A 16 -10.12 -7.02 0.37
CA VAL A 16 -9.64 -8.37 0.00
C VAL A 16 -8.45 -8.79 0.85
N LEU A 17 -7.48 -7.90 1.08
CA LEU A 17 -6.32 -8.18 1.95
C LEU A 17 -6.73 -8.56 3.37
N ARG A 18 -7.71 -7.88 3.95
CA ARG A 18 -8.22 -8.19 5.29
C ARG A 18 -9.07 -9.45 5.32
N GLU A 19 -9.98 -9.59 4.37
CA GLU A 19 -11.04 -10.61 4.40
C GLU A 19 -10.56 -11.98 3.90
N GLU A 20 -9.66 -12.00 2.91
CA GLU A 20 -9.20 -13.24 2.27
C GLU A 20 -7.76 -13.62 2.64
N PHE A 21 -6.90 -12.65 2.96
CA PHE A 21 -5.46 -12.87 3.18
C PHE A 21 -4.98 -12.57 4.61
N ASP A 22 -5.88 -12.17 5.52
CA ASP A 22 -5.59 -11.90 6.94
C ASP A 22 -4.48 -10.85 7.18
N HIS A 23 -4.31 -9.89 6.25
CA HIS A 23 -3.39 -8.76 6.43
C HIS A 23 -4.10 -7.56 7.06
N ASP A 24 -3.42 -6.86 7.97
CA ASP A 24 -3.86 -5.56 8.49
C ASP A 24 -3.64 -4.48 7.42
N ALA A 25 -4.60 -4.35 6.50
CA ALA A 25 -4.57 -3.36 5.42
C ALA A 25 -5.61 -2.28 5.65
N LEU A 26 -5.24 -1.02 5.38
CA LEU A 26 -6.17 0.10 5.30
C LEU A 26 -6.01 0.80 3.96
N HIS A 27 -7.06 1.44 3.47
CA HIS A 27 -6.97 2.41 2.38
C HIS A 27 -7.05 3.84 2.94
N VAL A 28 -6.31 4.80 2.40
CA VAL A 28 -6.28 6.20 2.89
C VAL A 28 -7.68 6.81 3.06
N GLY A 29 -8.59 6.54 2.12
CA GLY A 29 -9.99 6.96 2.22
C GLY A 29 -10.85 6.28 3.29
N GLU A 30 -10.41 5.16 3.89
CA GLU A 30 -11.07 4.54 5.05
C GLU A 30 -10.69 5.22 6.35
N VAL A 31 -9.53 5.87 6.39
CA VAL A 31 -8.99 6.60 7.55
C VAL A 31 -9.12 8.13 7.43
N GLY A 32 -9.90 8.60 6.45
CA GLY A 32 -10.16 10.04 6.27
C GLY A 32 -8.99 10.83 5.66
N LEU A 33 -8.04 10.15 5.00
CA LEU A 33 -6.87 10.75 4.35
C LEU A 33 -7.02 10.91 2.83
N SER A 34 -8.23 10.76 2.29
CA SER A 34 -8.46 11.02 0.86
C SER A 34 -8.14 12.47 0.51
N GLY A 35 -7.31 12.69 -0.53
CA GLY A 35 -6.84 14.01 -0.94
C GLY A 35 -5.95 14.73 0.09
N ALA A 36 -5.45 14.02 1.11
CA ALA A 36 -4.46 14.58 2.03
C ALA A 36 -3.08 14.61 1.35
N ASP A 37 -2.24 15.58 1.74
CA ASP A 37 -0.86 15.65 1.24
C ASP A 37 -0.06 14.39 1.63
N ASP A 38 0.91 14.00 0.81
CA ASP A 38 1.74 12.80 1.03
C ASP A 38 2.47 12.84 2.37
N ALA A 39 2.87 14.03 2.85
CA ALA A 39 3.46 14.22 4.17
C ALA A 39 2.51 13.83 5.32
N VAL A 40 1.20 14.05 5.15
CA VAL A 40 0.18 13.65 6.13
C VAL A 40 -0.02 12.13 6.10
N VAL A 41 -0.11 11.55 4.90
CA VAL A 41 -0.19 10.09 4.70
C VAL A 41 1.04 9.40 5.29
N ALA A 42 2.24 9.92 5.01
CA ALA A 42 3.51 9.45 5.55
C ALA A 42 3.58 9.54 7.08
N THR A 43 3.09 10.64 7.66
CA THR A 43 3.04 10.80 9.12
C THR A 43 2.13 9.76 9.77
N PHE A 44 0.94 9.54 9.20
CA PHE A 44 0.02 8.50 9.67
C PHE A 44 0.60 7.09 9.51
N ALA A 45 1.21 6.80 8.36
CA ALA A 45 1.85 5.51 8.11
C ALA A 45 2.95 5.22 9.13
N ARG A 46 3.78 6.21 9.46
CA ARG A 46 4.82 6.08 10.49
C ARG A 46 4.25 5.85 11.88
N SER A 47 3.24 6.63 12.29
CA SER A 47 2.66 6.50 13.63
C SER A 47 2.01 5.13 13.86
N GLU A 48 1.48 4.53 12.80
CA GLU A 48 0.80 3.23 12.85
C GLU A 48 1.67 2.04 12.43
N HIS A 49 2.96 2.29 12.12
CA HIS A 49 3.91 1.31 11.59
C HIS A 49 3.37 0.56 10.35
N ARG A 50 2.87 1.31 9.37
CA ARG A 50 2.30 0.80 8.11
C ARG A 50 3.26 1.02 6.94
N ALA A 51 3.38 0.02 6.09
CA ALA A 51 4.00 0.16 4.78
C ALA A 51 3.03 0.85 3.82
N VAL A 52 3.47 1.92 3.17
CA VAL A 52 2.66 2.67 2.20
C VAL A 52 2.74 1.96 0.85
N VAL A 53 1.60 1.59 0.28
CA VAL A 53 1.50 1.03 -1.06
C VAL A 53 1.10 2.16 -2.00
N THR A 54 1.99 2.53 -2.91
CA THR A 54 1.78 3.63 -3.87
C THR A 54 2.36 3.27 -5.24
N GLU A 55 1.84 3.90 -6.29
CA GLU A 55 2.51 3.97 -7.59
C GLU A 55 3.42 5.20 -7.69
N ASN A 56 3.11 6.28 -6.95
CA ASN A 56 3.83 7.55 -7.06
C ASN A 56 4.89 7.75 -5.96
N ILE A 57 6.01 7.05 -6.12
CA ILE A 57 7.14 7.12 -5.18
C ILE A 57 7.74 8.52 -5.08
N THR A 58 7.71 9.28 -6.17
CA THR A 58 8.37 10.59 -6.25
C THR A 58 7.82 11.55 -5.20
N ASP A 59 6.52 11.44 -4.92
CA ASP A 59 5.82 12.28 -3.96
C ASP A 59 6.19 11.92 -2.50
N PHE A 60 6.54 10.65 -2.26
CA PHE A 60 7.04 10.16 -0.97
C PHE A 60 8.57 10.22 -0.83
N ALA A 61 9.32 10.59 -1.87
CA ALA A 61 10.78 10.71 -1.83
C ALA A 61 11.34 11.63 -0.71
N PRO A 62 10.69 12.75 -0.31
CA PRO A 62 11.19 13.56 0.79
C PRO A 62 10.90 12.97 2.18
N GLU A 63 10.06 11.94 2.29
CA GLU A 63 9.58 11.41 3.56
C GLU A 63 10.51 10.30 4.11
N PRO A 64 11.16 10.49 5.27
CA PRO A 64 12.05 9.50 5.85
C PRO A 64 11.27 8.40 6.59
N ASP A 65 11.96 7.30 6.90
CA ASP A 65 11.47 6.25 7.80
C ASP A 65 10.16 5.56 7.37
N LEU A 66 9.98 5.39 6.06
CA LEU A 66 8.86 4.67 5.47
C LEU A 66 9.30 3.36 4.81
N VAL A 67 8.44 2.36 4.87
CA VAL A 67 8.45 1.24 3.93
C VAL A 67 7.52 1.62 2.78
N LEU A 68 8.09 1.81 1.58
CA LEU A 68 7.36 2.17 0.36
C LEU A 68 7.25 0.95 -0.55
N VAL A 69 6.04 0.47 -0.77
CA VAL A 69 5.73 -0.68 -1.62
C VAL A 69 5.20 -0.20 -2.95
N CYS A 70 6.03 -0.35 -3.96
CA CYS A 70 5.90 0.29 -5.25
C CYS A 70 5.21 -0.63 -6.26
N VAL A 71 3.92 -0.41 -6.52
CA VAL A 71 3.15 -1.22 -7.46
C VAL A 71 2.72 -0.38 -8.65
N LEU A 72 3.18 -0.75 -9.84
CA LEU A 72 2.78 -0.09 -11.08
C LEU A 72 1.40 -0.59 -11.52
N GLN A 73 0.42 0.30 -11.64
CA GLN A 73 -0.95 -0.06 -12.05
C GLN A 73 -0.98 -0.72 -13.42
N ARG A 74 -0.12 -0.29 -14.34
CA ARG A 74 0.02 -0.88 -15.68
C ARG A 74 0.47 -2.35 -15.68
N LYS A 75 0.98 -2.87 -14.55
CA LYS A 75 1.34 -4.29 -14.39
C LYS A 75 0.17 -5.12 -13.84
N LEU A 76 -0.92 -4.48 -13.42
CA LEU A 76 -2.13 -5.15 -12.96
C LEU A 76 -3.10 -5.38 -14.13
N PRO A 77 -3.95 -6.41 -14.07
CA PRO A 77 -4.98 -6.62 -15.07
C PRO A 77 -5.95 -5.43 -15.11
N PRO A 78 -6.39 -5.01 -16.31
CA PRO A 78 -7.31 -3.88 -16.45
C PRO A 78 -8.73 -4.23 -15.94
N GLY A 79 -9.46 -3.19 -15.53
CA GLY A 79 -10.86 -3.32 -15.15
C GLY A 79 -11.07 -3.93 -13.75
N GLY A 80 -12.21 -4.61 -13.56
CA GLY A 80 -12.67 -5.03 -12.22
C GLY A 80 -11.77 -6.04 -11.49
N ALA A 81 -10.81 -6.68 -12.16
CA ALA A 81 -9.89 -7.64 -11.55
C ALA A 81 -8.69 -6.98 -10.83
N GLN A 82 -8.48 -5.68 -11.04
CA GLN A 82 -7.28 -4.97 -10.57
C GLN A 82 -7.12 -5.05 -9.05
N ALA A 83 -8.21 -4.88 -8.28
CA ALA A 83 -8.17 -4.90 -6.82
C ALA A 83 -7.72 -6.25 -6.25
N ARG A 84 -8.24 -7.35 -6.81
CA ARG A 84 -7.86 -8.70 -6.39
C ARG A 84 -6.41 -9.00 -6.74
N ALA A 85 -5.98 -8.66 -7.96
CA ALA A 85 -4.61 -8.89 -8.39
C ALA A 85 -3.59 -8.09 -7.56
N LEU A 86 -3.93 -6.86 -7.17
CA LEU A 86 -3.11 -6.08 -6.23
C LEU A 86 -3.02 -6.77 -4.87
N ALA A 87 -4.15 -7.24 -4.32
CA ALA A 87 -4.17 -7.95 -3.05
C ALA A 87 -3.32 -9.23 -3.08
N GLU A 88 -3.44 -10.04 -4.13
CA GLU A 88 -2.63 -11.26 -4.32
C GLU A 88 -1.13 -10.97 -4.44
N LEU A 89 -0.75 -9.87 -5.11
CA LEU A 89 0.64 -9.43 -5.20
C LEU A 89 1.18 -9.01 -3.84
N LEU A 90 0.41 -8.21 -3.09
CA LEU A 90 0.79 -7.71 -1.78
C LEU A 90 0.82 -8.81 -0.73
N ASP A 91 -0.09 -9.79 -0.79
CA ASP A 91 -0.10 -10.95 0.09
C ASP A 91 1.21 -11.76 -0.03
N ARG A 92 1.58 -12.10 -1.27
CA ARG A 92 2.82 -12.82 -1.56
C ARG A 92 4.03 -12.05 -1.05
N TRP A 93 4.13 -10.77 -1.42
CA TRP A 93 5.24 -9.92 -1.00
C TRP A 93 5.33 -9.78 0.52
N ALA A 94 4.20 -9.58 1.21
CA ALA A 94 4.17 -9.43 2.65
C ALA A 94 4.55 -10.71 3.40
N THR A 95 4.19 -11.86 2.84
CA THR A 95 4.59 -13.17 3.36
C THR A 95 6.10 -13.41 3.21
N GLU A 96 6.68 -12.97 2.08
CA GLU A 96 8.11 -13.08 1.81
C GLU A 96 8.96 -12.05 2.57
N ASN A 97 8.35 -10.93 2.99
CA ASN A 97 9.04 -9.80 3.62
C ASN A 97 8.38 -9.41 4.96
N PRO A 98 8.39 -10.29 5.98
CA PRO A 98 7.77 -10.01 7.27
C PRO A 98 8.40 -8.82 8.00
N ASP A 99 9.69 -8.59 7.79
CA ASP A 99 10.50 -7.51 8.39
C ASP A 99 11.10 -6.60 7.30
N ALA A 100 10.24 -6.04 6.45
CA ALA A 100 10.65 -5.16 5.35
C ALA A 100 11.50 -3.97 5.83
N TYR A 101 12.62 -3.70 5.14
CA TYR A 101 13.51 -2.59 5.47
C TYR A 101 12.88 -1.23 5.09
N LEU A 102 13.34 -0.16 5.74
CA LEU A 102 12.95 1.23 5.41
C LEU A 102 13.47 1.62 4.03
N GLY A 103 12.58 2.02 3.14
CA GLY A 103 12.87 2.37 1.75
C GLY A 103 11.92 1.69 0.78
N GLN A 104 12.35 1.64 -0.48
CA GLN A 104 11.52 1.18 -1.59
C GLN A 104 11.59 -0.33 -1.79
N HIS A 105 10.43 -0.92 -2.08
CA HIS A 105 10.23 -2.33 -2.41
C HIS A 105 9.44 -2.43 -3.71
N TRP A 106 9.81 -3.36 -4.58
CA TRP A 106 9.21 -3.51 -5.91
C TRP A 106 8.70 -4.95 -6.12
N PRO A 107 7.51 -5.29 -5.60
CA PRO A 107 6.92 -6.61 -5.79
C PRO A 107 6.78 -7.00 -7.27
N THR A 108 6.96 -8.28 -7.59
CA THR A 108 6.86 -8.84 -8.95
C THR A 108 5.89 -10.00 -9.05
#